data_AF-A0A2E1ITK5-F1
#
_entry.id   AF-A0A2E1ITK5-F1
#
_cell.length_a   1.000
_cell.length_b   1.000
_cell.length_c   1.000
_cell.angle_alpha   90.00
_cell.angle_beta   90.00
_cell.angle_gamma   90.00
#
_symmetry.space_group_name_H-M   'P 1'
#
loop_
_entity.id
_entity.type
_entity.pdbx_description
1 polymer ?
#
loop_
_entity_poly.entity_id
_entity_poly.type
_entity_poly.pdbx_seq_one_letter_code
_entity_poly.pdbx_strand_id
1 'polypeptide(L)' 'MRKFLITYYPIILAFISFLLSVSLWFSGYKLEGIFVGIWVPSILSFSIAIRQRRSDSKQK' A
#
# COMPACT_ATOMS: atom_id res chain seq x y z
N MET A 1 -22.12 -1.39 1.21
CA MET A 1 -21.44 -0.77 0.06
C MET A 1 -20.18 0.04 0.46
N ARG A 2 -20.22 0.98 1.42
CA ARG A 2 -19.05 1.80 1.83
C ARG A 2 -17.81 1.01 2.34
N LYS A 3 -18.01 -0.17 2.96
CA LYS A 3 -16.91 -1.03 3.46
C LYS A 3 -16.00 -1.57 2.35
N PHE A 4 -16.54 -1.76 1.15
CA PHE A 4 -15.78 -2.26 0.00
C PHE A 4 -14.77 -1.21 -0.45
N LEU A 5 -15.20 0.03 -0.70
CA LEU A 5 -14.30 1.13 -1.13
C LEU A 5 -13.11 1.35 -0.19
N ILE A 6 -13.32 1.28 1.12
CA ILE A 6 -12.24 1.40 2.13
C ILE A 6 -11.30 0.19 2.11
N THR A 7 -11.80 -0.99 1.73
CA THR A 7 -11.01 -2.22 1.64
C THR A 7 -10.06 -2.22 0.44
N TYR A 8 -10.48 -1.64 -0.71
CA TYR A 8 -9.67 -1.63 -1.94
C TYR A 8 -8.79 -0.39 -2.10
N TYR A 9 -9.09 0.72 -1.41
CA TYR A 9 -8.26 1.93 -1.39
C TYR A 9 -6.75 1.69 -1.20
N PRO A 10 -6.30 0.88 -0.22
CA PRO A 10 -4.86 0.61 -0.01
C PRO A 10 -4.23 -0.23 -1.13
N ILE A 11 -5.00 -1.07 -1.82
CA ILE A 11 -4.49 -1.89 -2.95
C ILE A 11 -4.20 -0.98 -4.16
N ILE A 12 -5.09 -0.03 -4.45
CA ILE A 12 -4.94 0.93 -5.55
C ILE A 12 -3.78 1.89 -5.26
N LEU A 13 -3.66 2.36 -4.02
CA LEU A 13 -2.53 3.17 -3.57
C LEU A 13 -1.19 2.43 -3.71
N ALA A 14 -1.13 1.17 -3.26
CA ALA A 14 0.06 0.33 -3.40
C ALA A 14 0.42 0.11 -4.88
N PHE A 15 -0.58 -0.08 -5.74
CA PHE A 15 -0.38 -0.24 -7.18
C PHE A 15 0.19 1.03 -7.83
N ILE A 16 -0.33 2.22 -7.49
CA ILE A 16 0.21 3.49 -7.98
C ILE A 16 1.66 3.70 -7.51
N SER A 17 1.96 3.37 -6.25
CA SER A 17 3.33 3.44 -5.71
C SER A 17 4.28 2.47 -6.40
N PHE A 18 3.78 1.29 -6.80
CA PHE A 18 4.53 0.32 -7.60
C PHE A 18 4.82 0.85 -9.02
N LEU A 19 3.83 1.45 -9.69
CA LEU A 19 4.05 2.08 -11.00
C LEU A 19 5.11 3.19 -10.93
N LEU A 20 5.07 4.02 -9.88
CA LEU A 20 6.09 5.05 -9.61
C LEU A 20 7.49 4.44 -9.46
N SER A 21 7.63 3.36 -8.71
CA SER A 21 8.91 2.63 -8.56
C SER A 21 9.44 2.14 -9.91
N VAL A 22 8.56 1.55 -10.74
CA VAL A 22 8.92 1.07 -12.09
C VAL A 22 9.29 2.23 -13.01
N SER A 23 8.50 3.31 -13.05
CA SER A 23 8.80 4.50 -13.87
C SER A 23 10.15 5.13 -13.51
N LEU A 24 10.48 5.19 -12.21
CA LEU A 24 11.76 5.75 -11.74
C LEU A 24 12.95 4.83 -12.07
N TRP A 25 12.75 3.52 -12.00
CA TRP A 25 13.75 2.51 -12.39
C TRP A 25 14.13 2.63 -13.87
N PHE A 26 13.15 2.86 -14.74
CA PHE A 26 13.39 3.11 -16.16
C PHE A 26 14.03 4.48 -16.44
N SER A 27 13.90 5.45 -15.52
CA SER A 27 14.50 6.79 -15.63
C SER A 27 16.00 6.84 -15.22
N GLY A 28 16.57 5.73 -14.75
CA GLY A 28 17.99 5.63 -14.39
C GLY A 28 18.30 5.82 -12.90
N TYR A 29 17.31 6.21 -12.08
CA TYR A 29 17.42 6.41 -10.64
C TYR A 29 17.10 5.13 -9.87
N LYS A 30 17.96 4.11 -10.01
CA LYS A 30 17.76 2.77 -9.41
C LYS A 30 17.56 2.79 -7.88
N LEU A 31 18.30 3.64 -7.17
CA LEU A 31 18.23 3.74 -5.70
C LEU A 31 16.86 4.25 -5.24
N GLU A 32 16.33 5.28 -5.89
CA GLU A 32 15.03 5.86 -5.57
C GLU A 32 13.89 4.89 -5.94
N GLY A 33 14.04 4.17 -7.06
CA GLY A 33 13.11 3.11 -7.45
C GLY A 33 13.00 1.98 -6.42
N ILE A 34 14.14 1.52 -5.87
CA ILE A 34 14.16 0.51 -4.79
C ILE A 34 13.55 1.06 -3.52
N PHE A 35 13.86 2.31 -3.17
CA PHE A 35 13.29 2.94 -1.98
C PHE A 35 11.76 2.95 -2.10
N VAL A 36 11.19 3.52 -3.16
CA VAL A 36 9.72 3.55 -3.37
C VAL A 36 9.11 2.14 -3.46
N GLY A 37 9.84 1.17 -4.02
CA GLY A 37 9.42 -0.22 -4.10
C GLY A 37 9.28 -0.90 -2.73
N ILE A 38 10.17 -0.62 -1.77
CA ILE A 38 10.12 -1.19 -0.41
C ILE A 38 8.89 -0.70 0.38
N TRP A 39 8.39 0.50 0.07
CA TRP A 39 7.22 1.06 0.75
C TRP A 39 5.90 0.39 0.33
N VAL A 40 5.85 -0.24 -0.86
CA VAL A 40 4.66 -0.94 -1.36
C VAL A 40 4.17 -2.03 -0.38
N PRO A 41 4.99 -3.01 0.05
CA PRO A 41 4.58 -3.99 1.05
C PRO A 41 4.33 -3.36 2.44
N SER A 42 5.02 -2.28 2.80
CA SER A 42 4.79 -1.57 4.08
C SER A 42 3.39 -0.95 4.15
N ILE A 43 2.93 -0.30 3.08
CA ILE A 43 1.57 0.29 2.99
C ILE A 43 0.51 -0.81 3.08
N LEU A 44 0.76 -1.96 2.45
CA LEU A 44 -0.15 -3.09 2.50
C LEU A 44 -0.22 -3.71 3.91
N SER A 45 0.92 -3.95 4.55
CA SER A 45 0.99 -4.44 5.93
C SER A 45 0.37 -3.46 6.93
N PHE A 46 0.60 -2.16 6.77
CA PHE A 46 0.02 -1.13 7.63
C PHE A 46 -1.51 -1.06 7.48
N SER A 47 -2.00 -1.15 6.24
CA SER A 47 -3.43 -1.25 5.95
C SER A 47 -4.07 -2.48 6.63
N ILE A 48 -3.40 -3.64 6.54
CA ILE A 48 -3.85 -4.89 7.19
C ILE A 48 -3.83 -4.73 8.71
N ALA A 49 -2.78 -4.15 9.30
CA ALA A 49 -2.68 -3.91 10.74
C ALA A 49 -3.79 -2.98 11.27
N ILE A 50 -4.08 -1.88 10.57
CA ILE A 50 -5.21 -0.99 10.92
C ILE A 50 -6.55 -1.75 10.82
N ARG A 51 -6.70 -2.58 9.79
CA ARG A 51 -7.92 -3.37 9.59
C ARG A 51 -8.09 -4.45 10.65
N GLN A 52 -7.01 -5.11 11.06
CA GLN A 52 -6.99 -6.06 12.18
C GLN A 52 -7.40 -5.36 13.49
N ARG A 53 -6.82 -4.19 13.79
CA ARG A 53 -7.18 -3.40 14.99
C ARG A 53 -8.64 -2.99 15.03
N ARG A 54 -9.24 -2.63 13.89
CA ARG A 54 -10.68 -2.28 13.83
C ARG A 54 -11.61 -3.49 13.99
N SER A 55 -11.17 -4.69 13.63
CA SER A 55 -11.97 -5.90 13.81
C SER A 55 -12.07 -6.29 15.30
N ASP A 56 -10.97 -6.13 16.03
CA ASP A 56 -10.90 -6.44 17.47
C ASP A 56 -11.87 -5.58 18.31
N SER A 57 -11.99 -4.29 17.99
CA SER A 57 -12.92 -3.36 18.66
C SER A 57 -14.43 -3.63 18.44
N LYS A 58 -14.79 -4.53 17.52
CA LYS A 58 -16.19 -4.90 17.25
C LYS A 58 -16.63 -6.18 17.95
N GLN A 59 -15.71 -6.87 18.61
CA GLN A 59 -15.97 -8.14 19.29
C GLN A 59 -16.19 -7.98 20.82
N LYS A 60 -16.14 -6.74 21.32
CA LYS A 60 -16.50 -6.37 22.70
C LYS A 60 -17.76 -5.51 22.70
#